data_AF-A0A1E7RRR9-F1
#
_entry.id   AF-A0A1E7RRR9-F1
#
_cell.length_a   1.000
_cell.length_b   1.000
_cell.length_c   1.000
_cell.angle_alpha   90.00
_cell.angle_beta   90.00
_cell.angle_gamma   90.00
#
_symmetry.space_group_name_H-M   'P 1'
#
loop_
_entity.id
_entity.type
_entity.pdbx_description
1 polymer ?
#
loop_
_entity_poly.entity_id
_entity_poly.type
_entity_poly.pdbx_seq_one_letter_code
_entity_poly.pdbx_strand_id
1 'polypeptide(L)'
;MISIMLGLNKRQRTNIPKYQKPTIFDKFGGVCAYCGDPLNGSKKNAWGVTHAIPLHLGGESSADNRIPSCIPCIQKYGTADCLSALTDNETVLTPTWHAKLTAMRDAALLRARNHLTPLSPKSDIELVRKNVQGRWIHERTTVFATVLPTHVVFGLTDRSGSNKRVAEMASLLVFGFKAQRLGNDGDYDMPAAKAGLNLFVVPRDRLLAATMALTEENCWLREVRVSITPEHATSEWRSYWFRSYAALKDNLKRRVYGEAPAPWHIKNTLSMSAGAVRARRHYNSKKAKTLERMEQHAQVLDLRVAAGQPLEDWDERVKRVERQLQLQLKLS
;
A
#
# COMPACT_ATOMS: atom_id res chain seq x y z
N MET A 1 -7.38 15.70 4.32
CA MET A 1 -6.52 14.78 3.53
C MET A 1 -5.09 15.29 3.44
N ILE A 2 -4.84 16.43 2.78
CA ILE A 2 -3.49 16.96 2.49
C ILE A 2 -2.66 17.17 3.78
N SER A 3 -3.19 17.88 4.77
CA SER A 3 -2.48 18.13 6.05
C SER A 3 -2.05 16.82 6.75
N ILE A 4 -2.88 15.77 6.68
CA ILE A 4 -2.56 14.45 7.23
C ILE A 4 -1.39 13.81 6.45
N MET A 5 -1.46 13.78 5.11
CA MET A 5 -0.37 13.26 4.26
C MET A 5 0.96 13.96 4.58
N LEU A 6 0.95 15.29 4.68
CA LEU A 6 2.14 16.08 4.99
C LEU A 6 2.66 15.83 6.42
N GLY A 7 1.78 15.67 7.40
CA GLY A 7 2.15 15.29 8.75
C GLY A 7 2.80 13.90 8.81
N LEU A 8 2.21 12.93 8.11
CA LEU A 8 2.70 11.56 8.03
C LEU A 8 4.04 11.43 7.27
N ASN A 9 4.39 12.41 6.45
CA ASN A 9 5.63 12.45 5.66
C ASN A 9 6.70 13.38 6.24
N LYS A 10 6.53 13.85 7.48
CA LYS A 10 7.59 14.59 8.17
C LYS A 10 8.76 13.66 8.46
N ARG A 11 9.96 14.05 8.03
CA ARG A 11 11.21 13.37 8.39
C ARG A 11 11.37 13.47 9.90
N GLN A 12 11.25 12.34 10.59
CA GLN A 12 11.57 12.28 12.01
C GLN A 12 13.10 12.32 12.16
N ARG A 13 13.63 13.38 12.77
CA ARG A 13 15.01 13.37 13.25
C ARG A 13 15.07 12.40 14.42
N THR A 14 15.63 11.22 14.20
CA THR A 14 15.93 10.30 15.28
C THR A 14 17.15 10.81 16.03
N ASN A 15 17.01 11.01 17.34
CA ASN A 15 18.16 11.31 18.19
C ASN A 15 18.99 10.03 18.32
N ILE A 16 20.23 10.09 17.87
CA ILE A 16 21.12 8.92 17.88
C ILE A 16 21.99 9.01 19.11
N PRO A 17 21.92 8.02 20.01
CA PRO A 17 22.76 8.01 21.20
C PRO A 17 24.23 8.14 20.83
N LYS A 18 24.98 8.95 21.60
CA LYS A 18 26.39 9.22 21.32
C LYS A 18 27.24 7.95 21.23
N TYR A 19 26.94 6.94 22.05
CA TYR A 19 27.65 5.67 22.08
C TYR A 19 27.47 4.82 20.81
N GLN A 20 26.40 5.04 20.02
CA GLN A 20 26.18 4.27 18.78
C GLN A 20 26.92 4.86 17.59
N LYS A 21 27.36 6.13 17.67
CA LYS A 21 28.04 6.80 16.55
C LYS A 21 29.36 6.12 16.15
N PRO A 22 30.26 5.74 17.06
CA PRO A 22 31.48 5.01 16.70
C PRO A 22 31.16 3.70 15.98
N THR A 23 30.25 2.89 16.53
CA THR A 23 29.84 1.62 15.91
C THR A 23 29.28 1.82 14.49
N ILE A 24 28.49 2.87 14.28
CA ILE A 24 27.93 3.18 12.95
C ILE A 24 29.01 3.66 11.99
N PHE A 25 29.97 4.46 12.47
CA PHE A 25 31.12 4.92 11.69
C PHE A 25 31.99 3.74 11.22
N ASP A 26 32.26 2.80 12.12
CA ASP A 26 33.11 1.64 11.86
C ASP A 26 32.46 0.63 10.90
N LYS A 27 31.11 0.65 10.75
CA LYS A 27 30.41 -0.22 9.79
C LYS A 27 30.95 -0.09 8.36
N PHE A 28 31.39 1.10 7.97
CA PHE A 28 31.98 1.32 6.64
C PHE A 28 33.44 1.74 6.74
N GLY A 29 34.15 1.34 7.81
CA GLY A 29 35.57 1.65 7.96
C GLY A 29 35.88 3.15 7.96
N GLY A 30 34.94 3.98 8.43
CA GLY A 30 35.09 5.43 8.43
C GLY A 30 34.89 6.11 7.08
N VAL A 31 34.29 5.43 6.09
CA VAL A 31 33.86 6.07 4.83
C VAL A 31 32.35 6.26 4.75
N CYS A 32 31.92 7.14 3.85
CA CYS A 32 30.52 7.36 3.54
C CYS A 32 29.92 6.11 2.89
N ALA A 33 28.82 5.60 3.43
CA ALA A 33 28.13 4.44 2.87
C ALA A 33 27.61 4.67 1.44
N TYR A 34 27.35 5.92 1.05
CA TYR A 34 26.80 6.25 -0.27
C TYR A 34 27.85 6.54 -1.33
N CYS A 35 28.95 7.23 -1.02
CA CYS A 35 29.95 7.62 -2.02
C CYS A 35 31.34 7.01 -1.80
N GLY A 36 31.59 6.37 -0.65
CA GLY A 36 32.91 5.83 -0.32
C GLY A 36 33.94 6.86 0.14
N ASP A 37 33.60 8.15 0.19
CA ASP A 37 34.54 9.19 0.64
C ASP A 37 34.88 9.06 2.14
N PRO A 38 36.13 9.33 2.55
CA PRO A 38 36.53 9.35 3.95
C PRO A 38 35.70 10.35 4.77
N LEU A 39 35.19 9.89 5.91
CA LEU A 39 34.46 10.72 6.86
C LEU A 39 35.41 11.25 7.93
N ASN A 40 35.34 12.55 8.17
CA ASN A 40 36.10 13.16 9.26
C ASN A 40 35.42 12.88 10.61
N GLY A 41 35.86 11.83 11.31
CA GLY A 41 35.34 11.41 12.61
C GLY A 41 35.64 12.37 13.77
N SER A 42 36.70 13.19 13.66
CA SER A 42 37.12 14.14 14.71
C SER A 42 36.36 15.47 14.65
N LYS A 43 35.89 15.88 13.47
CA LYS A 43 35.15 17.12 13.28
C LYS A 43 33.66 16.94 13.54
N LYS A 44 33.14 17.68 14.51
CA LYS A 44 31.69 17.74 14.81
C LYS A 44 30.90 18.15 13.57
N ASN A 45 29.83 17.42 13.28
CA ASN A 45 28.93 17.64 12.13
C ASN A 45 29.57 17.49 10.73
N ALA A 46 30.78 16.95 10.61
CA ALA A 46 31.36 16.66 9.28
C ALA A 46 30.67 15.48 8.58
N TRP A 47 30.02 14.63 9.34
CA TRP A 47 29.23 13.49 8.87
C TRP A 47 27.98 13.32 9.72
N GLY A 48 27.04 12.52 9.23
CA GLY A 48 25.81 12.20 9.93
C GLY A 48 25.43 10.74 9.77
N VAL A 49 24.37 10.36 10.46
CA VAL A 49 23.79 9.04 10.33
C VAL A 49 22.46 9.17 9.60
N THR A 50 22.26 8.29 8.63
CA THR A 50 20.99 8.10 7.93
C THR A 50 20.59 6.64 8.00
N HIS A 51 19.53 6.26 7.29
CA HIS A 51 19.05 4.89 7.20
C HIS A 51 19.25 4.37 5.78
N ALA A 52 19.55 3.08 5.63
CA ALA A 52 19.53 2.42 4.33
C ALA A 52 18.11 2.47 3.73
N ILE A 53 17.10 2.25 4.59
CA ILE A 53 15.68 2.48 4.28
C ILE A 53 15.15 3.54 5.23
N PRO A 54 14.82 4.75 4.76
CA PRO A 54 14.21 5.77 5.59
C PRO A 54 12.91 5.34 6.29
N LEU A 55 12.67 5.89 7.49
CA LEU A 55 11.51 5.56 8.32
C LEU A 55 10.18 5.91 7.65
N HIS A 56 10.13 7.03 6.92
CA HIS A 56 8.94 7.44 6.18
C HIS A 56 8.67 6.59 4.94
N LEU A 57 9.61 5.71 4.56
CA LEU A 57 9.46 4.65 3.54
C LEU A 57 9.17 3.26 4.17
N GLY A 58 8.96 3.21 5.49
CA GLY A 58 8.58 2.00 6.22
C GLY A 58 9.77 1.23 6.81
N GLY A 59 10.97 1.80 6.75
CA GLY A 59 12.15 1.26 7.41
C GLY A 59 12.08 1.34 8.94
N GLU A 60 12.86 0.52 9.63
CA GLU A 60 12.94 0.49 11.09
C GLU A 60 13.98 1.47 11.65
N SER A 61 13.79 1.90 12.90
CA SER A 61 14.78 2.73 13.62
C SER A 61 15.92 1.92 14.25
N SER A 62 16.11 0.67 13.83
CA SER A 62 17.11 -0.24 14.37
C SER A 62 18.54 0.21 14.06
N ALA A 63 19.51 -0.22 14.87
CA ALA A 63 20.92 0.06 14.64
C ALA A 63 21.39 -0.51 13.30
N ASP A 64 20.88 -1.65 12.88
CA ASP A 64 21.22 -2.35 11.63
C ASP A 64 20.86 -1.55 10.39
N ASN A 65 19.73 -0.81 10.42
CA ASN A 65 19.32 0.04 9.31
C ASN A 65 20.10 1.36 9.25
N ARG A 66 20.92 1.69 10.26
CA ARG A 66 21.68 2.94 10.31
C ARG A 66 23.01 2.83 9.59
N ILE A 67 23.31 3.83 8.79
CA ILE A 67 24.53 3.94 7.98
C ILE A 67 25.21 5.31 8.18
N PRO A 68 26.56 5.37 8.13
CA PRO A 68 27.31 6.61 8.17
C PRO A 68 27.30 7.27 6.78
N SER A 69 27.14 8.59 6.72
CA SER A 69 27.12 9.31 5.44
C SER A 69 27.64 10.74 5.59
N CYS A 70 28.27 11.25 4.54
CA CYS A 70 28.65 12.66 4.46
C CYS A 70 27.40 13.55 4.34
N ILE A 71 27.50 14.80 4.75
CA ILE A 71 26.36 15.74 4.71
C ILE A 71 25.78 15.92 3.30
N PRO A 72 26.58 16.05 2.22
CA PRO A 72 26.06 16.14 0.85
C PRO A 72 25.20 14.93 0.46
N CYS A 73 25.67 13.71 0.72
CA CYS A 73 24.89 12.51 0.39
C CYS A 73 23.64 12.37 1.27
N ILE A 74 23.66 12.84 2.53
CA ILE A 74 22.44 12.89 3.37
C ILE A 74 21.41 13.86 2.80
N GLN A 75 21.85 14.98 2.24
CA GLN A 75 20.97 15.96 1.59
C GLN A 75 20.39 15.39 0.29
N LYS A 76 21.18 14.65 -0.50
CA LYS A 76 20.76 14.07 -1.77
C LYS A 76 19.89 12.81 -1.60
N TYR A 77 20.33 11.84 -0.81
CA TYR A 77 19.72 10.50 -0.72
C TYR A 77 18.98 10.23 0.59
N GLY A 78 19.08 11.10 1.60
CA GLY A 78 18.53 10.83 2.94
C GLY A 78 17.00 10.71 3.01
N THR A 79 16.29 10.99 1.92
CA THR A 79 14.84 10.80 1.77
C THR A 79 14.45 9.62 0.88
N ALA A 80 15.43 8.98 0.22
CA ALA A 80 15.22 7.89 -0.72
C ALA A 80 15.76 6.57 -0.17
N ASP A 81 15.36 5.46 -0.81
CA ASP A 81 15.99 4.15 -0.62
C ASP A 81 17.47 4.23 -1.01
N CYS A 82 18.35 3.57 -0.25
CA CYS A 82 19.78 3.53 -0.57
C CYS A 82 20.09 2.96 -1.95
N LEU A 83 19.17 2.19 -2.56
CA LEU A 83 19.30 1.74 -3.94
C LEU A 83 19.46 2.91 -4.93
N SER A 84 18.85 4.07 -4.68
CA SER A 84 19.08 5.28 -5.48
C SER A 84 20.55 5.73 -5.46
N ALA A 85 21.20 5.66 -4.30
CA ALA A 85 22.60 6.01 -4.17
C ALA A 85 23.52 4.95 -4.78
N LEU A 86 23.16 3.67 -4.68
CA LEU A 86 23.88 2.57 -5.31
C LEU A 86 23.88 2.71 -6.84
N THR A 87 22.75 3.08 -7.43
CA THR A 87 22.63 3.33 -8.88
C THR A 87 23.40 4.58 -9.31
N ASP A 88 23.24 5.70 -8.61
CA ASP A 88 23.91 6.96 -9.00
C ASP A 88 25.44 6.89 -8.87
N ASN A 89 25.95 6.12 -7.89
CA ASN A 89 27.37 6.03 -7.57
C ASN A 89 27.98 4.66 -7.93
N GLU A 90 27.35 3.90 -8.84
CA GLU A 90 27.78 2.54 -9.20
C GLU A 90 29.26 2.48 -9.64
N THR A 91 29.75 3.52 -10.31
CA THR A 91 31.13 3.61 -10.81
C THR A 91 32.14 4.07 -9.76
N VAL A 92 31.69 4.69 -8.68
CA VAL A 92 32.55 5.30 -7.63
C VAL A 92 32.65 4.39 -6.42
N LEU A 93 31.57 3.69 -6.08
CA LEU A 93 31.55 2.73 -4.98
C LEU A 93 32.35 1.49 -5.33
N THR A 94 33.22 1.05 -4.41
CA THR A 94 33.87 -0.24 -4.57
C THR A 94 32.83 -1.36 -4.55
N PRO A 95 33.06 -2.48 -5.28
CA PRO A 95 32.14 -3.63 -5.26
C PRO A 95 31.89 -4.16 -3.84
N THR A 96 32.89 -4.07 -2.97
CA THR A 96 32.80 -4.48 -1.55
C THR A 96 31.82 -3.60 -0.77
N TRP A 97 31.87 -2.28 -0.94
CA TRP A 97 30.95 -1.37 -0.26
C TRP A 97 29.54 -1.43 -0.84
N HIS A 98 29.44 -1.58 -2.16
CA HIS A 98 28.17 -1.81 -2.84
C HIS A 98 27.46 -3.05 -2.28
N ALA A 99 28.14 -4.21 -2.28
CA ALA A 99 27.59 -5.45 -1.74
C ALA A 99 27.21 -5.33 -0.25
N LYS A 100 28.02 -4.63 0.54
CA LYS A 100 27.74 -4.40 1.97
C LYS A 100 26.47 -3.59 2.19
N LEU A 101 26.30 -2.48 1.46
CA LEU A 101 25.12 -1.63 1.57
C LEU A 101 23.86 -2.37 1.07
N THR A 102 23.95 -3.14 -0.02
CA THR A 102 22.85 -4.01 -0.48
C THR A 102 22.47 -5.05 0.57
N ALA A 103 23.43 -5.75 1.18
CA ALA A 103 23.15 -6.72 2.23
C ALA A 103 22.49 -6.08 3.46
N MET A 104 22.93 -4.88 3.84
CA MET A 104 22.30 -4.11 4.92
C MET A 104 20.87 -3.70 4.57
N ARG A 105 20.63 -3.27 3.33
CA ARG A 105 19.29 -2.94 2.83
C ARG A 105 18.36 -4.14 2.89
N ASP A 106 18.80 -5.29 2.39
CA ASP A 106 18.01 -6.52 2.35
C ASP A 106 17.68 -7.01 3.77
N ALA A 107 18.66 -6.98 4.68
CA ALA A 107 18.45 -7.29 6.10
C ALA A 107 17.50 -6.29 6.80
N ALA A 108 17.48 -5.03 6.36
CA ALA A 108 16.53 -4.03 6.83
C ALA A 108 15.13 -4.25 6.24
N LEU A 109 15.00 -4.61 4.96
CA LEU A 109 13.72 -4.90 4.30
C LEU A 109 12.98 -6.09 4.92
N LEU A 110 13.71 -7.10 5.40
CA LEU A 110 13.12 -8.24 6.11
C LEU A 110 12.37 -7.85 7.39
N ARG A 111 12.80 -6.77 8.04
CA ARG A 111 12.21 -6.27 9.29
C ARG A 111 11.39 -5.00 9.09
N ALA A 112 11.55 -4.33 7.94
CA ALA A 112 10.71 -3.21 7.54
C ALA A 112 9.25 -3.65 7.40
N ARG A 113 8.33 -2.69 7.52
CA ARG A 113 6.89 -2.97 7.43
C ARG A 113 6.51 -3.47 6.04
N ASN A 114 6.11 -4.72 5.89
CA ASN A 114 5.84 -5.32 4.58
C ASN A 114 4.35 -5.31 4.22
N HIS A 115 4.03 -5.16 2.94
CA HIS A 115 2.65 -5.13 2.43
C HIS A 115 2.05 -6.51 2.32
N LEU A 116 0.72 -6.57 2.42
CA LEU A 116 -0.07 -7.77 2.27
C LEU A 116 0.37 -8.60 1.05
N THR A 117 0.67 -9.88 1.27
CA THR A 117 0.96 -10.82 0.20
C THR A 117 -0.31 -11.56 -0.24
N PRO A 118 -0.43 -11.90 -1.54
CA PRO A 118 -1.57 -12.68 -2.05
C PRO A 118 -1.55 -14.16 -1.61
N LEU A 119 -0.49 -14.59 -0.93
CA LEU A 119 -0.24 -15.99 -0.55
C LEU A 119 -1.18 -16.48 0.56
N SER A 120 -1.28 -17.80 0.70
CA SER A 120 -2.11 -18.51 1.68
C SER A 120 -1.45 -18.54 3.07
N PRO A 121 -2.19 -18.66 4.20
CA PRO A 121 -1.54 -18.82 5.52
C PRO A 121 -0.78 -20.13 5.65
N LYS A 122 -1.13 -21.09 4.79
CA LYS A 122 -0.52 -22.42 4.74
C LYS A 122 0.67 -22.44 3.79
N SER A 123 0.92 -21.35 3.06
CA SER A 123 2.12 -21.24 2.23
C SER A 123 3.35 -21.31 3.12
N ASP A 124 4.40 -21.93 2.59
CA ASP A 124 5.69 -21.94 3.25
C ASP A 124 6.18 -20.49 3.47
N ILE A 125 6.77 -20.23 4.63
CA ILE A 125 7.32 -18.92 4.97
C ILE A 125 8.44 -18.54 4.02
N GLU A 126 9.14 -19.52 3.45
CA GLU A 126 10.18 -19.26 2.45
C GLU A 126 9.59 -18.81 1.11
N LEU A 127 8.40 -19.32 0.74
CA LEU A 127 7.67 -18.80 -0.41
C LEU A 127 7.20 -17.36 -0.19
N VAL A 128 6.75 -17.02 1.03
CA VAL A 128 6.41 -15.64 1.39
C VAL A 128 7.62 -14.74 1.32
N ARG A 129 8.76 -15.20 1.85
CA ARG A 129 10.04 -14.48 1.77
C ARG A 129 10.40 -14.21 0.31
N LYS A 130 10.38 -15.24 -0.55
CA LYS A 130 10.68 -15.10 -1.98
C LYS A 130 9.76 -14.11 -2.68
N ASN A 131 8.46 -14.12 -2.38
CA ASN A 131 7.51 -13.17 -2.96
C ASN A 131 7.81 -11.72 -2.52
N VAL A 132 8.11 -11.49 -1.24
CA VAL A 132 8.49 -10.16 -0.75
C VAL A 132 9.84 -9.72 -1.35
N GLN A 133 10.81 -10.62 -1.43
CA GLN A 133 12.13 -10.38 -2.04
C GLN A 133 12.05 -10.03 -3.52
N GLY A 134 11.09 -10.60 -4.27
CA GLY A 134 10.87 -10.27 -5.67
C GLY A 134 10.60 -8.78 -5.91
N ARG A 135 10.10 -8.06 -4.90
CA ARG A 135 9.82 -6.62 -4.97
C ARG A 135 11.08 -5.76 -4.76
N TRP A 136 12.13 -6.33 -4.17
CA TRP A 136 13.32 -5.56 -3.74
C TRP A 136 14.20 -5.08 -4.88
N ILE A 137 13.94 -5.56 -6.10
CA ILE A 137 14.52 -5.01 -7.33
C ILE A 137 14.17 -3.52 -7.50
N HIS A 138 13.03 -3.09 -6.96
CA HIS A 138 12.59 -1.71 -7.01
C HIS A 138 12.99 -0.93 -5.76
N GLU A 139 13.26 0.36 -5.95
CA GLU A 139 13.38 1.33 -4.86
C GLU A 139 12.08 1.40 -4.06
N ARG A 140 12.22 1.37 -2.74
CA ARG A 140 11.09 1.52 -1.84
C ARG A 140 10.54 2.94 -1.89
N THR A 141 9.22 3.07 -1.96
CA THR A 141 8.52 4.36 -2.10
C THR A 141 7.25 4.36 -1.28
N THR A 142 6.81 5.50 -0.75
CA THR A 142 5.54 5.62 -0.03
C THR A 142 4.48 6.22 -0.94
N VAL A 143 3.29 5.62 -0.97
CA VAL A 143 2.14 6.17 -1.67
C VAL A 143 0.99 6.30 -0.69
N PHE A 144 0.45 7.49 -0.56
CA PHE A 144 -0.73 7.73 0.25
C PHE A 144 -1.97 7.40 -0.56
N ALA A 145 -2.94 6.72 0.03
CA ALA A 145 -4.19 6.38 -0.64
C ALA A 145 -5.36 6.86 0.21
N THR A 146 -6.26 7.63 -0.39
CA THR A 146 -7.53 8.03 0.22
C THR A 146 -8.65 7.44 -0.62
N VAL A 147 -9.43 6.56 0.00
CA VAL A 147 -10.58 5.97 -0.67
C VAL A 147 -11.81 6.84 -0.43
N LEU A 148 -12.49 7.18 -1.51
CA LEU A 148 -13.73 7.95 -1.53
C LEU A 148 -14.85 7.09 -2.18
N PRO A 149 -16.14 7.49 -2.09
CA PRO A 149 -17.24 6.67 -2.61
C PRO A 149 -17.14 6.37 -4.11
N THR A 150 -16.74 7.36 -4.93
CA THR A 150 -16.73 7.26 -6.39
C THR A 150 -15.35 7.08 -7.00
N HIS A 151 -14.28 7.41 -6.26
CA HIS A 151 -12.91 7.37 -6.75
C HIS A 151 -11.92 7.15 -5.61
N VAL A 152 -10.66 6.97 -5.98
CA VAL A 152 -9.53 6.83 -5.06
C VAL A 152 -8.52 7.91 -5.42
N VAL A 153 -8.00 8.59 -4.41
CA VAL A 153 -6.94 9.57 -4.58
C VAL A 153 -5.63 8.97 -4.10
N PHE A 154 -4.68 8.79 -5.02
CA PHE A 154 -3.30 8.46 -4.69
C PHE A 154 -2.47 9.74 -4.59
N GLY A 155 -1.72 9.86 -3.50
CA GLY A 155 -0.86 10.99 -3.21
C GLY A 155 0.60 10.58 -3.15
N LEU A 156 1.42 11.30 -3.91
CA LEU A 156 2.87 11.24 -3.88
C LEU A 156 3.40 12.62 -3.44
N THR A 157 4.54 12.64 -2.78
CA THR A 157 5.23 13.88 -2.39
C THR A 157 6.70 13.82 -2.84
N ASP A 158 7.40 14.95 -2.75
CA ASP A 158 8.87 15.05 -2.89
C ASP A 158 9.65 14.03 -2.04
N ARG A 159 9.15 13.72 -0.83
CA ARG A 159 9.76 12.78 0.12
C ARG A 159 9.29 11.33 -0.02
N SER A 160 8.43 11.05 -1.00
CA SER A 160 7.88 9.70 -1.15
C SER A 160 8.90 8.68 -1.64
N GLY A 161 10.06 9.12 -2.14
CA GLY A 161 11.15 8.27 -2.61
C GLY A 161 12.20 9.13 -3.33
N SER A 162 13.00 8.52 -4.21
CA SER A 162 13.80 9.29 -5.16
C SER A 162 12.90 9.96 -6.21
N ASN A 163 13.38 11.05 -6.82
CA ASN A 163 12.62 11.76 -7.86
C ASN A 163 12.28 10.84 -9.04
N LYS A 164 13.22 9.98 -9.44
CA LYS A 164 13.01 8.97 -10.48
C LYS A 164 11.88 8.02 -10.10
N ARG A 165 11.91 7.48 -8.88
CA ARG A 165 10.91 6.51 -8.44
C ARG A 165 9.52 7.13 -8.27
N VAL A 166 9.44 8.35 -7.78
CA VAL A 166 8.17 9.11 -7.71
C VAL A 166 7.59 9.33 -9.11
N ALA A 167 8.43 9.65 -10.10
CA ALA A 167 7.99 9.80 -11.49
C ALA A 167 7.53 8.48 -12.12
N GLU A 168 8.20 7.36 -11.83
CA GLU A 168 7.77 6.03 -12.26
C GLU A 168 6.39 5.68 -11.69
N MET A 169 6.13 5.93 -10.40
CA MET A 169 4.83 5.67 -9.77
C MET A 169 3.73 6.59 -10.29
N ALA A 170 4.04 7.87 -10.54
CA ALA A 170 3.13 8.78 -11.21
C ALA A 170 2.78 8.26 -12.63
N SER A 171 3.77 7.78 -13.38
CA SER A 171 3.58 7.24 -14.72
C SER A 171 2.75 5.96 -14.71
N LEU A 172 2.99 5.06 -13.76
CA LEU A 172 2.19 3.85 -13.57
C LEU A 172 0.72 4.19 -13.30
N LEU A 173 0.45 5.19 -12.45
CA LEU A 173 -0.90 5.65 -12.16
C LEU A 173 -1.58 6.24 -13.40
N VAL A 174 -0.89 7.16 -14.09
CA VAL A 174 -1.45 7.84 -15.28
C VAL A 174 -1.65 6.88 -16.44
N PHE A 175 -0.62 6.13 -16.86
CA PHE A 175 -0.70 5.28 -18.03
C PHE A 175 -1.32 3.91 -17.74
N GLY A 176 -0.96 3.29 -16.61
CA GLY A 176 -1.46 1.96 -16.24
C GLY A 176 -2.91 1.98 -15.77
N PHE A 177 -3.32 3.04 -15.08
CA PHE A 177 -4.65 3.12 -14.45
C PHE A 177 -5.52 4.26 -14.95
N LYS A 178 -5.08 4.99 -16.00
CA LYS A 178 -5.77 6.17 -16.56
C LYS A 178 -6.09 7.21 -15.48
N ALA A 179 -5.17 7.39 -14.52
CA ALA A 179 -5.39 8.34 -13.45
C ALA A 179 -5.40 9.76 -14.01
N GLN A 180 -6.36 10.56 -13.55
CA GLN A 180 -6.36 11.99 -13.80
C GLN A 180 -5.50 12.67 -12.75
N ARG A 181 -4.49 13.42 -13.18
CA ARG A 181 -3.74 14.27 -12.26
C ARG A 181 -4.67 15.41 -11.85
N LEU A 182 -4.89 15.57 -10.55
CA LEU A 182 -5.57 16.75 -10.04
C LEU A 182 -4.66 17.94 -10.30
N GLY A 183 -5.15 18.91 -11.07
CA GLY A 183 -4.53 20.22 -11.15
C GLY A 183 -4.49 20.85 -9.76
N ASN A 184 -3.52 21.73 -9.52
CA ASN A 184 -3.45 22.45 -8.26
C ASN A 184 -4.35 23.69 -8.26
N ASP A 185 -5.27 23.82 -9.22
CA ASP A 185 -6.03 25.06 -9.45
C ASP A 185 -7.03 25.30 -8.30
N GLY A 186 -6.82 26.36 -7.51
CA GLY A 186 -7.72 26.82 -6.42
C GLY A 186 -7.00 27.34 -5.16
N ASP A 187 -7.75 27.66 -4.09
CA ASP A 187 -7.23 28.23 -2.82
C ASP A 187 -6.19 27.35 -2.07
N TYR A 188 -5.98 26.11 -2.53
CA TYR A 188 -5.05 25.14 -1.96
C TYR A 188 -3.76 24.94 -2.79
N ASP A 189 -3.55 25.76 -3.83
CA ASP A 189 -2.41 25.68 -4.75
C ASP A 189 -1.07 25.90 -4.02
N MET A 190 -0.99 26.96 -3.20
CA MET A 190 0.23 27.34 -2.49
C MET A 190 0.73 26.26 -1.49
N PRO A 191 -0.11 25.65 -0.63
CA PRO A 191 0.32 24.56 0.25
C PRO A 191 0.66 23.25 -0.49
N ALA A 192 -0.06 22.91 -1.55
CA ALA A 192 0.15 21.67 -2.30
C ALA A 192 1.41 21.72 -3.16
N ALA A 193 1.62 22.83 -3.87
CA ALA A 193 2.82 23.08 -4.65
C ALA A 193 4.07 23.21 -3.76
N LYS A 194 4.00 23.96 -2.66
CA LYS A 194 5.11 24.10 -1.70
C LYS A 194 5.49 22.79 -1.01
N ALA A 195 4.56 21.84 -0.94
CA ALA A 195 4.80 20.52 -0.37
C ALA A 195 5.15 19.44 -1.41
N GLY A 196 5.27 19.79 -2.70
CA GLY A 196 5.58 18.86 -3.78
C GLY A 196 4.54 17.74 -3.91
N LEU A 197 3.29 18.00 -3.54
CA LEU A 197 2.23 17.00 -3.54
C LEU A 197 1.69 16.79 -4.95
N ASN A 198 1.69 15.54 -5.39
CA ASN A 198 1.10 15.10 -6.65
C ASN A 198 -0.08 14.17 -6.33
N LEU A 199 -1.28 14.57 -6.75
CA LEU A 199 -2.51 13.83 -6.52
C LEU A 199 -3.03 13.23 -7.83
N PHE A 200 -3.43 11.97 -7.76
CA PHE A 200 -3.89 11.17 -8.88
C PHE A 200 -5.24 10.56 -8.54
N VAL A 201 -6.26 10.87 -9.34
CA VAL A 201 -7.62 10.37 -9.20
C VAL A 201 -7.77 9.13 -10.08
N VAL A 202 -8.11 8.02 -9.45
CA VAL A 202 -8.36 6.74 -10.11
C VAL A 202 -9.81 6.34 -9.84
N PRO A 203 -10.57 5.86 -10.85
CA PRO A 203 -11.90 5.30 -10.67
C PRO A 203 -11.96 4.21 -9.57
N ARG A 204 -13.06 4.17 -8.81
CA ARG A 204 -13.21 3.30 -7.63
C ARG A 204 -13.03 1.81 -7.95
N ASP A 205 -13.56 1.37 -9.09
CA ASP A 205 -13.49 0.01 -9.62
C ASP A 205 -12.05 -0.47 -9.84
N ARG A 206 -11.11 0.45 -10.05
CA ARG A 206 -9.69 0.15 -10.27
C ARG A 206 -8.85 0.14 -9.00
N LEU A 207 -9.42 0.44 -7.81
CA LEU A 207 -8.69 0.48 -6.54
C LEU A 207 -7.78 -0.73 -6.39
N LEU A 208 -8.36 -1.92 -6.51
CA LEU A 208 -7.67 -3.16 -6.18
C LEU A 208 -6.50 -3.42 -7.14
N ALA A 209 -6.73 -3.22 -8.44
CA ALA A 209 -5.69 -3.40 -9.44
C ALA A 209 -4.53 -2.42 -9.22
N ALA A 210 -4.84 -1.14 -8.96
CA ALA A 210 -3.84 -0.11 -8.70
C ALA A 210 -3.04 -0.38 -7.42
N THR A 211 -3.71 -0.71 -6.32
CA THR A 211 -3.05 -1.00 -5.03
C THR A 211 -2.17 -2.24 -5.09
N MET A 212 -2.61 -3.31 -5.77
CA MET A 212 -1.78 -4.50 -5.96
C MET A 212 -0.56 -4.20 -6.85
N ALA A 213 -0.73 -3.48 -7.97
CA ALA A 213 0.40 -3.12 -8.82
C ALA A 213 1.44 -2.27 -8.08
N LEU A 214 1.00 -1.24 -7.35
CA LEU A 214 1.89 -0.43 -6.52
C LEU A 214 2.60 -1.28 -5.46
N THR A 215 1.90 -2.25 -4.88
CA THR A 215 2.49 -3.17 -3.89
C THR A 215 3.59 -4.04 -4.48
N GLU A 216 3.40 -4.57 -5.69
CA GLU A 216 4.44 -5.34 -6.39
C GLU A 216 5.63 -4.46 -6.81
N GLU A 217 5.37 -3.18 -7.05
CA GLU A 217 6.36 -2.11 -7.24
C GLU A 217 6.99 -1.64 -5.89
N ASN A 218 7.03 -2.48 -4.86
CA ASN A 218 7.64 -2.20 -3.55
C ASN A 218 7.14 -0.92 -2.86
N CYS A 219 5.90 -0.50 -3.15
CA CYS A 219 5.34 0.70 -2.53
C CYS A 219 4.79 0.42 -1.15
N TRP A 220 5.19 1.25 -0.19
CA TRP A 220 4.48 1.43 1.05
C TRP A 220 3.18 2.21 0.86
N LEU A 221 2.09 1.48 0.62
CA LEU A 221 0.75 2.05 0.66
C LEU A 221 0.38 2.44 2.10
N ARG A 222 -0.01 3.70 2.27
CA ARG A 222 -0.52 4.25 3.53
C ARG A 222 -1.91 4.82 3.32
N GLU A 223 -2.89 4.23 3.99
CA GLU A 223 -4.23 4.79 3.98
C GLU A 223 -4.27 6.11 4.75
N VAL A 224 -4.91 7.11 4.15
CA VAL A 224 -5.28 8.36 4.79
C VAL A 224 -6.80 8.41 4.87
N ARG A 225 -7.34 8.14 6.06
CA ARG A 225 -8.78 8.17 6.29
C ARG A 225 -9.24 9.63 6.47
N VAL A 226 -10.35 9.96 5.83
CA VAL A 226 -11.11 11.19 6.04
C VAL A 226 -12.54 10.83 6.45
N SER A 227 -13.36 11.80 6.86
CA SER A 227 -14.72 11.57 7.36
C SER A 227 -15.60 10.76 6.39
N ILE A 228 -15.39 10.90 5.09
CA ILE A 228 -16.15 10.23 4.03
C ILE A 228 -15.49 8.95 3.51
N THR A 229 -14.38 8.50 4.13
CA THR A 229 -13.72 7.25 3.72
C THR A 229 -14.58 6.05 4.13
N PRO A 230 -15.04 5.23 3.17
CA PRO A 230 -15.86 4.07 3.49
C PRO A 230 -15.08 3.09 4.36
N GLU A 231 -15.79 2.34 5.19
CA GLU A 231 -15.17 1.21 5.88
C GLU A 231 -14.84 0.11 4.89
N HIS A 232 -13.65 -0.48 5.03
CA HIS A 232 -13.26 -1.68 4.28
C HIS A 232 -13.92 -2.91 4.93
N ALA A 233 -15.25 -2.93 4.99
CA ALA A 233 -16.04 -3.93 5.68
C ALA A 233 -16.38 -5.13 4.78
N THR A 234 -15.41 -5.69 4.06
CA THR A 234 -15.63 -6.91 3.28
C THR A 234 -14.81 -8.07 3.84
N SER A 235 -15.40 -9.26 3.84
CA SER A 235 -14.73 -10.53 4.16
C SER A 235 -13.69 -10.96 3.10
N GLU A 236 -13.34 -10.06 2.17
CA GLU A 236 -12.37 -10.32 1.12
C GLU A 236 -11.00 -9.84 1.54
N TRP A 237 -9.99 -10.70 1.48
CA TRP A 237 -8.64 -10.32 1.88
C TRP A 237 -8.05 -9.14 1.09
N ARG A 238 -8.55 -8.95 -0.14
CA ARG A 238 -8.18 -7.88 -1.06
C ARG A 238 -8.54 -6.49 -0.57
N SER A 239 -9.51 -6.35 0.34
CA SER A 239 -9.84 -5.06 0.93
C SER A 239 -8.82 -4.59 1.98
N TYR A 240 -7.87 -5.45 2.37
CA TYR A 240 -6.86 -5.17 3.39
C TYR A 240 -5.51 -4.71 2.82
N TRP A 241 -5.50 -4.22 1.58
CA TRP A 241 -4.31 -3.70 0.87
C TRP A 241 -3.58 -2.59 1.62
N PHE A 242 -4.27 -1.84 2.48
CA PHE A 242 -3.69 -0.75 3.27
C PHE A 242 -2.87 -1.23 4.47
N ARG A 243 -2.95 -2.52 4.81
CA ARG A 243 -2.24 -3.08 5.96
C ARG A 243 -0.77 -3.30 5.66
N SER A 244 0.04 -2.97 6.66
CA SER A 244 1.46 -3.26 6.67
C SER A 244 1.81 -4.10 7.89
N TYR A 245 2.63 -5.13 7.69
CA TYR A 245 2.98 -6.15 8.67
C TYR A 245 4.43 -5.97 9.09
N ALA A 246 4.68 -5.88 10.39
CA ALA A 246 6.04 -5.69 10.90
C ALA A 246 6.95 -6.89 10.60
N ALA A 247 6.47 -8.12 10.80
CA ALA A 247 7.22 -9.34 10.50
C ALA A 247 6.62 -10.14 9.33
N LEU A 248 7.46 -10.92 8.65
CA LEU A 248 7.02 -11.88 7.61
C LEU A 248 6.00 -12.88 8.16
N LYS A 249 6.17 -13.34 9.40
CA LYS A 249 5.23 -14.24 10.06
C LYS A 249 3.86 -13.60 10.28
N ASP A 250 3.82 -12.31 10.55
CA ASP A 250 2.57 -11.55 10.73
C ASP A 250 1.86 -11.35 9.39
N ASN A 251 2.63 -11.14 8.32
CA ASN A 251 2.13 -11.11 6.94
C ASN A 251 1.54 -12.47 6.53
N LEU A 252 2.28 -13.55 6.79
CA LEU A 252 1.84 -14.94 6.61
C LEU A 252 0.67 -15.32 7.53
N LYS A 253 0.45 -14.59 8.64
CA LYS A 253 -0.72 -14.78 9.51
C LYS A 253 -1.84 -13.77 9.25
N ARG A 254 -1.61 -12.80 8.35
CA ARG A 254 -2.49 -11.66 8.08
C ARG A 254 -2.98 -11.00 9.35
N ARG A 255 -2.11 -10.96 10.37
CA ARG A 255 -2.45 -10.48 11.71
C ARG A 255 -1.61 -9.28 12.05
N VAL A 256 -2.27 -8.16 12.29
CA VAL A 256 -1.65 -6.98 12.90
C VAL A 256 -2.05 -6.98 14.37
N TYR A 257 -1.11 -6.69 15.26
CA TYR A 257 -1.40 -6.64 16.68
C TYR A 257 -2.45 -5.55 16.98
N GLY A 258 -3.49 -5.89 17.73
CA GLY A 258 -4.59 -4.97 18.05
C GLY A 258 -5.63 -4.78 16.95
N GLU A 259 -5.49 -5.43 15.79
CA GLU A 259 -6.49 -5.37 14.72
C GLU A 259 -7.11 -6.75 14.44
N ALA A 260 -8.33 -6.76 13.89
CA ALA A 260 -8.97 -7.98 13.40
C ALA A 260 -8.11 -8.61 12.28
N PRO A 261 -7.87 -9.94 12.26
CA PRO A 261 -7.05 -10.57 11.24
C PRO A 261 -7.67 -10.40 9.85
N ALA A 262 -6.84 -10.11 8.85
CA ALA A 262 -7.31 -10.08 7.46
C ALA A 262 -7.71 -11.51 7.06
N PRO A 263 -8.91 -11.71 6.49
CA PRO A 263 -9.37 -13.03 6.10
C PRO A 263 -8.43 -13.61 5.04
N TRP A 264 -8.41 -14.93 4.94
CA TRP A 264 -7.56 -15.64 3.98
C TRP A 264 -8.25 -15.86 2.64
N HIS A 265 -9.57 -15.92 2.68
CA HIS A 265 -10.40 -16.51 1.65
C HIS A 265 -11.70 -15.71 1.57
N ILE A 266 -12.12 -15.42 0.33
CA ILE A 266 -13.54 -15.46 -0.02
C ILE A 266 -14.00 -16.85 0.44
N LYS A 267 -15.05 -16.96 1.28
CA LYS A 267 -15.54 -18.24 1.84
C LYS A 267 -15.68 -19.38 0.80
N ASN A 268 -15.70 -19.05 -0.50
CA ASN A 268 -15.69 -20.00 -1.61
C ASN A 268 -14.62 -19.66 -2.66
N THR A 269 -13.40 -20.20 -2.55
CA THR A 269 -12.57 -20.37 -3.76
C THR A 269 -13.36 -21.23 -4.74
N LEU A 270 -13.67 -20.68 -5.92
CA LEU A 270 -14.43 -21.40 -6.93
C LEU A 270 -13.63 -22.63 -7.33
N SER A 271 -14.13 -23.84 -7.03
CA SER A 271 -13.54 -25.07 -7.57
C SER A 271 -13.47 -24.95 -9.11
N MET A 272 -12.28 -25.15 -9.66
CA MET A 272 -11.99 -25.12 -11.10
C MET A 272 -12.34 -26.43 -11.81
N SER A 273 -12.84 -27.43 -11.06
CA SER A 273 -13.32 -28.68 -11.67
C SER A 273 -14.48 -28.40 -12.61
N ALA A 274 -14.51 -29.08 -13.77
CA ALA A 274 -15.52 -28.85 -14.79
C ALA A 274 -16.96 -29.04 -14.25
N GLY A 275 -17.16 -29.98 -13.30
CA GLY A 275 -18.44 -30.18 -12.61
C GLY A 275 -18.85 -28.99 -11.74
N ALA A 276 -17.93 -28.45 -10.93
CA ALA A 276 -18.22 -27.31 -10.07
C ALA A 276 -18.39 -25.99 -10.86
N VAL A 277 -17.67 -25.83 -11.99
CA VAL A 277 -17.86 -24.71 -12.92
C VAL A 277 -19.25 -24.77 -13.57
N ARG A 278 -19.68 -25.95 -14.05
CA ARG A 278 -21.03 -26.16 -14.60
C ARG A 278 -22.14 -25.91 -13.57
N ALA A 279 -22.01 -26.48 -12.37
CA ALA A 279 -22.98 -26.28 -11.29
C ALA A 279 -23.12 -24.80 -10.91
N ARG A 280 -22.01 -24.06 -10.88
CA ARG A 280 -22.00 -22.63 -10.58
C ARG A 280 -22.60 -21.78 -11.70
N ARG A 281 -22.28 -22.10 -12.96
CA ARG A 281 -22.89 -21.44 -14.12
C ARG A 281 -24.41 -21.64 -14.11
N HIS A 282 -24.86 -22.85 -13.79
CA HIS A 282 -26.27 -23.16 -13.62
C HIS A 282 -26.90 -22.38 -12.46
N TYR A 283 -26.26 -22.34 -11.29
CA TYR A 283 -26.74 -21.59 -10.12
C TYR A 283 -26.83 -20.08 -10.39
N ASN A 284 -25.78 -19.49 -10.99
CA ASN A 284 -25.75 -18.07 -11.34
C ASN A 284 -26.81 -17.73 -12.40
N SER A 285 -27.01 -18.59 -13.41
CA SER A 285 -28.08 -18.43 -14.40
C SER A 285 -29.46 -18.48 -13.75
N LYS A 286 -29.70 -19.41 -12.82
CA LYS A 286 -30.96 -19.50 -12.07
C LYS A 286 -31.18 -18.27 -11.19
N LYS A 287 -30.12 -17.77 -10.53
CA LYS A 287 -30.18 -16.54 -9.73
C LYS A 287 -30.51 -15.32 -10.59
N ALA A 288 -29.87 -15.17 -11.75
CA ALA A 288 -30.14 -14.08 -12.69
C ALA A 288 -31.59 -14.11 -13.19
N LYS A 289 -32.09 -15.29 -13.61
CA LYS A 289 -33.51 -15.46 -14.00
C LYS A 289 -34.49 -15.15 -12.87
N THR A 290 -34.11 -15.48 -11.63
CA THR A 290 -34.94 -15.17 -10.46
C THR A 290 -34.99 -13.66 -10.20
N LEU A 291 -33.84 -12.98 -10.32
CA LEU A 291 -33.74 -11.53 -10.19
C LEU A 291 -34.56 -10.83 -11.27
N GLU A 292 -34.40 -11.22 -12.53
CA GLU A 292 -35.15 -10.70 -13.68
C GLU A 292 -36.66 -10.87 -13.49
N ARG A 293 -37.11 -12.04 -12.99
CA ARG A 293 -38.52 -12.27 -12.66
C ARG A 293 -39.01 -11.36 -11.52
N MET A 294 -38.17 -11.10 -10.52
CA MET A 294 -38.51 -10.18 -9.42
C MET A 294 -38.59 -8.73 -9.91
N GLU A 295 -37.69 -8.31 -10.80
CA GLU A 295 -37.70 -6.99 -11.43
C GLU A 295 -38.92 -6.79 -12.33
N GLN A 296 -39.23 -7.76 -13.21
CA GLN A 296 -40.44 -7.73 -14.03
C GLN A 296 -41.70 -7.68 -13.16
N HIS A 297 -41.73 -8.44 -12.07
CA HIS A 297 -42.87 -8.43 -11.16
C HIS A 297 -42.99 -7.11 -10.39
N ALA A 298 -41.88 -6.47 -10.01
CA ALA A 298 -41.87 -5.14 -9.43
C ALA A 298 -42.38 -4.09 -10.42
N GLN A 299 -41.93 -4.14 -11.68
CA GLN A 299 -42.44 -3.25 -12.74
C GLN A 299 -43.94 -3.42 -12.99
N VAL A 300 -44.44 -4.67 -13.03
CA VAL A 300 -45.87 -4.94 -13.17
C VAL A 300 -46.67 -4.40 -11.97
N LEU A 301 -46.10 -4.45 -10.76
CA LEU A 301 -46.72 -3.84 -9.58
C LEU A 301 -46.77 -2.32 -9.68
N ASP A 302 -45.66 -1.67 -10.04
CA ASP A 302 -45.61 -0.22 -10.20
C ASP A 302 -46.63 0.26 -11.25
N LEU A 303 -46.79 -0.50 -12.34
CA LEU A 303 -47.81 -0.24 -13.36
C LEU A 303 -49.24 -0.42 -12.83
N ARG A 304 -49.50 -1.42 -11.98
CA ARG A 304 -50.82 -1.62 -11.35
C ARG A 304 -51.17 -0.52 -10.34
N VAL A 305 -50.18 -0.07 -9.57
CA VAL A 305 -50.33 1.08 -8.67
C VAL A 305 -50.63 2.34 -9.47
N ALA A 306 -49.86 2.60 -10.53
CA ALA A 306 -50.08 3.73 -11.43
C ALA A 306 -51.47 3.68 -12.12
N ALA A 307 -51.99 2.48 -12.37
CA ALA A 307 -53.34 2.25 -12.92
C ALA A 307 -54.46 2.29 -11.86
N GLY A 308 -54.16 2.60 -10.60
CA GLY A 308 -55.15 2.76 -9.52
C GLY A 308 -55.77 1.44 -9.02
N GLN A 309 -55.15 0.29 -9.29
CA GLN A 309 -55.64 -1.00 -8.79
C GLN A 309 -55.28 -1.19 -7.30
N PRO A 310 -56.21 -1.65 -6.45
CA PRO A 310 -55.90 -1.96 -5.06
C PRO A 310 -54.95 -3.16 -4.97
N LEU A 311 -53.86 -2.99 -4.21
CA LEU A 311 -52.92 -4.07 -3.89
C LEU A 311 -53.33 -4.71 -2.57
N GLU A 312 -53.88 -5.92 -2.60
CA GLU A 312 -54.19 -6.69 -1.39
C GLU A 312 -52.89 -7.15 -0.68
N ASP A 313 -52.90 -7.06 0.66
CA ASP A 313 -51.91 -7.58 1.62
C ASP A 313 -50.44 -7.13 1.44
N TRP A 314 -50.22 -5.81 1.41
CA TRP A 314 -48.89 -5.21 1.42
C TRP A 314 -48.05 -5.63 2.64
N ASP A 315 -48.65 -5.66 3.84
CA ASP A 315 -47.97 -5.99 5.10
C ASP A 315 -47.46 -7.43 5.17
N GLU A 316 -48.26 -8.38 4.69
CA GLU A 316 -47.88 -9.80 4.70
C GLU A 316 -46.71 -10.07 3.74
N ARG A 317 -46.59 -9.23 2.71
CA ARG A 317 -45.61 -9.35 1.64
C ARG A 317 -44.30 -8.66 1.96
N VAL A 318 -44.32 -7.49 2.62
CA VAL A 318 -43.13 -6.86 3.21
C VAL A 318 -42.46 -7.83 4.20
N LYS A 319 -43.26 -8.46 5.08
CA LYS A 319 -42.76 -9.49 6.01
C LYS A 319 -42.09 -10.67 5.30
N ARG A 320 -42.58 -11.05 4.11
CA ARG A 320 -42.04 -12.17 3.31
C ARG A 320 -40.71 -11.81 2.65
N VAL A 321 -40.60 -10.58 2.12
CA VAL A 321 -39.36 -10.02 1.54
C VAL A 321 -38.31 -9.82 2.63
N GLU A 322 -38.68 -9.27 3.78
CA GLU A 322 -37.80 -9.15 4.95
C GLU A 322 -37.28 -10.51 5.42
N ARG A 323 -38.14 -11.55 5.47
CA ARG A 323 -37.71 -12.92 5.79
C ARG A 323 -36.71 -13.46 4.78
N GLN A 324 -36.93 -13.24 3.48
CA GLN A 324 -36.00 -13.68 2.44
C GLN A 324 -34.66 -12.94 2.51
N LEU A 325 -34.68 -11.64 2.80
CA LEU A 325 -33.46 -10.82 3.02
C LEU A 325 -32.70 -11.29 4.27
N GLN A 326 -33.40 -11.57 5.38
CA GLN A 326 -32.79 -12.11 6.60
C GLN A 326 -32.19 -13.50 6.37
N LEU A 327 -32.83 -14.36 5.57
CA LEU A 327 -32.29 -15.68 5.21
C LEU A 327 -31.05 -15.57 4.32
N GLN A 328 -30.98 -14.57 3.43
CA GLN A 328 -29.77 -14.30 2.64
C GLN A 328 -28.63 -13.75 3.49
N LEU A 329 -28.91 -12.90 4.48
CA LEU A 329 -27.91 -12.36 5.43
C LEU A 329 -27.37 -13.42 6.41
N LYS A 330 -28.18 -14.43 6.78
CA LYS A 330 -27.72 -15.56 7.63
C LYS A 330 -26.85 -16.59 6.88
N LEU A 331 -26.88 -16.60 5.55
CA LEU A 331 -26.10 -17.52 4.69
C LEU A 331 -24.85 -16.88 4.05
N SER A 332 -24.62 -15.57 4.26
CA SER A 332 -23.40 -14.84 3.85
C SER A 332 -22.27 -14.92 4.88
#